data_AF-E6RCK3-F1
#
_entry.id   AF-E6RCK3-F1
#
_cell.length_a   1.000
_cell.length_b   1.000
_cell.length_c   1.000
_cell.angle_alpha   90.00
_cell.angle_beta   90.00
_cell.angle_gamma   90.00
#
_symmetry.space_group_name_H-M   'P 1'
#
loop_
_entity.id
_entity.type
_entity.pdbx_description
1 polymer ?
#
loop_
_entity_poly.entity_id
_entity_poly.type
_entity_poly.pdbx_seq_one_letter_code
_entity_poly.pdbx_strand_id
1 'polypeptide(L)'
;MIFTTLVALLSIASLATASPLPEARSLNKRYTRVQIQSNRNGECLVPEGAKWGNGFQVITKPCYQATWWDINPGSGSILLSGTSMALDAGTGTENNEIVKIWQSYPGLFQQTWYLTPDNRIAITGGDQCLDQGDNGPQTYQCTTGNTNQIWYIIEGAGSGSTTTLPADGSATTTVSSSDAPDPTTSSAEVSALTSVESDDSSTSTATAST
;
A
#
# COMPACT_ATOMS: atom_id res chain seq x y z
N MET A 1 41.66 -7.91 -75.91
CA MET A 1 41.26 -9.23 -75.38
C MET A 1 41.94 -9.40 -74.02
N ILE A 2 41.39 -9.98 -72.96
CA ILE A 2 40.02 -10.40 -72.59
C ILE A 2 40.03 -10.57 -71.05
N PHE A 3 38.97 -10.10 -70.36
CA PHE A 3 38.47 -10.45 -68.99
C PHE A 3 39.46 -10.77 -67.84
N THR A 4 39.55 -9.98 -66.75
CA THR A 4 38.69 -9.99 -65.53
C THR A 4 38.37 -11.36 -64.91
N THR A 5 38.82 -11.57 -63.66
CA THR A 5 38.01 -12.19 -62.58
C THR A 5 38.38 -11.63 -61.20
N LEU A 6 37.37 -11.13 -60.50
CA LEU A 6 37.40 -10.72 -59.09
C LEU A 6 36.90 -11.91 -58.26
N VAL A 7 37.61 -12.33 -57.20
CA VAL A 7 37.09 -13.34 -56.26
C VAL A 7 36.75 -12.67 -54.94
N ALA A 8 35.46 -12.43 -54.72
CA ALA A 8 34.93 -11.97 -53.45
C ALA A 8 34.71 -13.17 -52.52
N LEU A 9 35.31 -13.14 -51.33
CA LEU A 9 35.00 -14.09 -50.25
C LEU A 9 33.90 -13.49 -49.38
N LEU A 10 32.77 -14.17 -49.35
CA LEU A 10 31.52 -13.71 -48.74
C LEU A 10 31.52 -14.00 -47.24
N SER A 11 31.69 -12.97 -46.41
CA SER A 11 31.57 -13.10 -44.95
C SER A 11 30.14 -13.50 -44.56
N ILE A 12 29.97 -14.71 -44.03
CA ILE A 12 28.67 -15.24 -43.63
C ILE A 12 28.21 -14.52 -42.35
N ALA A 13 27.29 -13.58 -42.48
CA ALA A 13 26.65 -12.94 -41.34
C ALA A 13 25.69 -13.92 -40.66
N SER A 14 26.03 -14.37 -39.44
CA SER A 14 25.12 -15.16 -38.62
C SER A 14 23.99 -14.28 -38.10
N LEU A 15 22.79 -14.38 -38.69
CA LEU A 15 21.58 -13.79 -38.12
C LEU A 15 21.19 -14.56 -36.86
N ALA A 16 21.65 -14.08 -35.70
CA ALA A 16 21.09 -14.49 -34.43
C ALA A 16 19.64 -13.99 -34.33
N THR A 17 18.67 -14.89 -34.54
CA THR A 17 17.25 -14.63 -34.28
C THR A 17 16.99 -14.59 -32.78
N ALA A 18 17.47 -13.53 -32.14
CA ALA A 18 17.12 -13.20 -30.77
C ALA A 18 15.66 -12.75 -30.74
N SER A 19 14.76 -13.68 -30.46
CA SER A 19 13.35 -13.39 -30.19
C SER A 19 13.23 -12.86 -28.76
N PRO A 20 12.94 -11.57 -28.52
CA PRO A 20 12.54 -11.14 -27.20
C PRO A 20 11.12 -11.68 -26.96
N LEU A 21 11.02 -12.81 -26.28
CA LEU A 21 9.78 -13.13 -25.56
C LEU A 21 9.60 -12.03 -24.52
N PRO A 22 8.54 -11.20 -24.60
CA PRO A 22 8.19 -10.35 -23.49
C PRO A 22 7.67 -11.29 -22.40
N GLU A 23 8.54 -11.66 -21.47
CA GLU A 23 8.12 -12.28 -20.22
C GLU A 23 7.03 -11.39 -19.64
N ALA A 24 5.83 -11.96 -19.53
CA ALA A 24 4.63 -11.21 -19.20
C ALA A 24 4.84 -10.60 -17.82
N ARG A 25 5.17 -9.30 -17.80
CA ARG A 25 5.35 -8.55 -16.56
C ARG A 25 4.01 -8.54 -15.85
N SER A 26 3.83 -9.49 -14.93
CA SER A 26 2.65 -9.54 -14.10
C SER A 26 2.55 -8.19 -13.41
N LEU A 27 1.53 -7.41 -13.78
CA LEU A 27 1.23 -6.12 -13.18
C LEU A 27 0.59 -6.38 -11.82
N ASN A 28 1.36 -6.99 -10.94
CA ASN A 28 0.94 -7.25 -9.57
C ASN A 28 0.59 -5.90 -8.95
N LYS A 29 -0.65 -5.78 -8.48
CA LYS A 29 -1.20 -4.58 -7.89
C LYS A 29 -0.32 -4.10 -6.73
N ARG A 30 0.23 -2.89 -6.84
CA ARG A 30 0.93 -2.22 -5.75
C ARG A 30 -0.09 -1.51 -4.88
N TYR A 31 -0.04 -1.79 -3.58
CA TYR A 31 -0.92 -1.14 -2.61
C TYR A 31 -0.20 0.06 -2.03
N THR A 32 -0.55 1.25 -2.50
CA THR A 32 -0.07 2.51 -1.93
C THR A 32 -1.17 3.19 -1.15
N ARG A 33 -0.78 3.83 -0.04
CA ARG A 33 -1.68 4.52 0.89
C ARG A 33 -2.86 3.64 1.32
N VAL A 34 -2.55 2.46 1.85
CA VAL A 34 -3.52 1.49 2.38
C VAL A 34 -3.47 1.43 3.91
N GLN A 35 -4.54 0.96 4.52
CA GLN A 35 -4.54 0.56 5.92
C GLN A 35 -4.38 -0.96 5.99
N ILE A 36 -3.63 -1.44 6.97
CA ILE A 36 -3.39 -2.87 7.20
C ILE A 36 -4.21 -3.26 8.43
N GLN A 37 -5.35 -3.91 8.23
CA GLN A 37 -6.32 -4.27 9.27
C GLN A 37 -6.10 -5.70 9.75
N SER A 38 -6.04 -5.93 11.06
CA SER A 38 -6.04 -7.27 11.63
C SER A 38 -7.42 -7.91 11.50
N ASN A 39 -7.47 -9.13 10.99
CA ASN A 39 -8.67 -9.97 11.02
C ASN A 39 -9.13 -10.28 12.46
N ARG A 40 -8.23 -10.25 13.45
CA ARG A 40 -8.54 -10.66 14.83
C ARG A 40 -9.51 -9.70 15.54
N ASN A 41 -9.31 -8.40 15.38
CA ASN A 41 -10.05 -7.36 16.12
C ASN A 41 -10.61 -6.24 15.24
N GLY A 42 -10.38 -6.27 13.91
CA GLY A 42 -10.85 -5.23 12.99
C GLY A 42 -10.13 -3.88 13.15
N GLU A 43 -9.04 -3.83 13.91
CA GLU A 43 -8.21 -2.64 14.07
C GLU A 43 -7.04 -2.61 13.08
N CYS A 44 -6.49 -1.44 12.83
CA CYS A 44 -5.46 -1.21 11.82
C CYS A 44 -4.12 -0.81 12.43
N LEU A 45 -3.01 -1.19 11.77
CA LEU A 45 -1.64 -0.88 12.18
C LEU A 45 -1.38 0.63 12.21
N VAL A 46 -0.81 1.10 13.33
CA VAL A 46 -0.37 2.48 13.55
C VAL A 46 0.87 2.51 14.44
N PRO A 47 1.93 3.27 14.11
CA PRO A 47 3.03 3.50 15.03
C PRO A 47 2.56 4.30 16.24
N GLU A 48 2.96 3.89 17.43
CA GLU A 48 2.53 4.51 18.68
C GLU A 48 3.02 5.96 18.81
N GLY A 49 2.32 6.76 19.61
CA GLY A 49 2.68 8.15 19.88
C GLY A 49 2.35 9.13 18.75
N ALA A 50 2.82 10.37 18.91
CA ALA A 50 2.52 11.51 18.02
C ALA A 50 3.74 12.05 17.25
N LYS A 51 4.92 11.46 17.46
CA LYS A 51 6.16 11.76 16.75
C LYS A 51 6.88 10.45 16.50
N TRP A 52 7.15 10.14 15.25
CA TRP A 52 7.65 8.84 14.83
C TRP A 52 9.13 8.89 14.48
N GLY A 53 9.84 7.81 14.80
CA GLY A 53 11.27 7.63 14.55
C GLY A 53 11.68 6.18 14.82
N ASN A 54 12.97 5.88 14.70
CA ASN A 54 13.50 4.54 14.94
C ASN A 54 13.11 4.02 16.32
N GLY A 55 12.54 2.81 16.37
CA GLY A 55 12.25 2.09 17.60
C GLY A 55 10.81 2.22 18.11
N PHE A 56 10.00 3.12 17.55
CA PHE A 56 8.60 3.27 17.95
C PHE A 56 7.79 2.01 17.61
N GLN A 57 7.14 1.43 18.61
CA GLN A 57 6.30 0.24 18.46
C GLN A 57 5.15 0.50 17.49
N VAL A 58 4.76 -0.51 16.73
CA VAL A 58 3.50 -0.52 15.98
C VAL A 58 2.44 -1.24 16.81
N ILE A 59 1.32 -0.56 17.00
CA ILE A 59 0.14 -1.06 17.71
C ILE A 59 -1.04 -1.14 16.74
N THR A 60 -2.20 -1.61 17.20
CA THR A 60 -3.45 -1.46 16.48
C THR A 60 -4.34 -0.39 17.13
N LYS A 61 -5.15 0.27 16.30
CA LYS A 61 -6.23 1.19 16.72
C LYS A 61 -7.42 1.09 15.76
N PRO A 62 -8.61 1.60 16.13
CA PRO A 62 -9.72 1.74 15.20
C PRO A 62 -9.28 2.42 13.90
N CYS A 63 -9.65 1.86 12.75
CA CYS A 63 -9.04 2.21 11.45
C CYS A 63 -9.21 3.67 11.02
N TYR A 64 -10.17 4.42 11.57
CA TYR A 64 -10.28 5.88 11.35
C TYR A 64 -9.13 6.69 12.01
N GLN A 65 -8.35 6.08 12.90
CA GLN A 65 -7.14 6.65 13.54
C GLN A 65 -5.83 6.10 12.94
N ALA A 66 -5.92 5.20 11.95
CA ALA A 66 -4.76 4.47 11.46
C ALA A 66 -3.92 5.24 10.46
N THR A 67 -2.67 4.85 10.33
CA THR A 67 -1.74 5.38 9.34
C THR A 67 -1.86 4.69 8.00
N TRP A 68 -1.31 5.34 7.00
CA TRP A 68 -1.20 4.82 5.64
C TRP A 68 0.13 4.08 5.48
N TRP A 69 0.07 2.92 4.84
CA TRP A 69 1.20 2.07 4.53
C TRP A 69 1.29 1.86 3.01
N ASP A 70 2.50 1.64 2.50
CA ASP A 70 2.78 1.22 1.14
C ASP A 70 3.34 -0.20 1.19
N ILE A 71 2.61 -1.18 0.64
CA ILE A 71 2.98 -2.59 0.57
C ILE A 71 3.00 -3.04 -0.89
N ASN A 72 4.17 -3.49 -1.34
CA ASN A 72 4.35 -3.99 -2.70
C ASN A 72 4.14 -5.52 -2.73
N PRO A 73 3.58 -6.07 -3.81
CA PRO A 73 3.47 -7.51 -4.02
C PRO A 73 4.85 -8.11 -4.30
N GLY A 74 5.06 -9.35 -3.84
CA GLY A 74 6.40 -9.94 -3.78
C GLY A 74 7.14 -9.53 -2.51
N SER A 75 8.43 -9.83 -2.45
CA SER A 75 9.26 -9.55 -1.29
C SER A 75 9.76 -8.10 -1.27
N GLY A 76 9.61 -7.41 -0.14
CA GLY A 76 10.13 -6.06 0.04
C GLY A 76 9.68 -5.41 1.35
N SER A 77 10.08 -4.15 1.56
CA SER A 77 9.68 -3.41 2.75
C SER A 77 8.25 -2.88 2.65
N ILE A 78 7.54 -2.94 3.78
CA ILE A 78 6.28 -2.25 4.01
C ILE A 78 6.65 -0.88 4.58
N LEU A 79 6.35 0.19 3.85
CA LEU A 79 6.76 1.55 4.23
C LEU A 79 5.58 2.30 4.85
N LEU A 80 5.86 3.14 5.84
CA LEU A 80 4.90 4.13 6.34
C LEU A 80 4.78 5.23 5.28
N SER A 81 3.61 5.36 4.63
CA SER A 81 3.45 6.10 3.37
C SER A 81 3.96 7.54 3.45
N GLY A 82 4.77 7.94 2.48
CA GLY A 82 5.37 9.29 2.42
C GLY A 82 6.58 9.49 3.34
N THR A 83 7.13 8.42 3.93
CA THR A 83 8.34 8.46 4.76
C THR A 83 9.38 7.43 4.28
N SER A 84 10.58 7.47 4.88
CA SER A 84 11.61 6.43 4.72
C SER A 84 11.57 5.35 5.81
N MET A 85 10.49 5.28 6.61
CA MET A 85 10.34 4.33 7.71
C MET A 85 9.67 3.05 7.21
N ALA A 86 10.23 1.89 7.57
CA ALA A 86 9.72 0.56 7.28
C ALA A 86 9.14 -0.11 8.54
N LEU A 87 8.18 -1.02 8.33
CA LEU A 87 7.78 -2.03 9.31
C LEU A 87 8.96 -2.97 9.59
N ASP A 88 9.33 -3.11 10.86
CA ASP A 88 10.55 -3.79 11.30
C ASP A 88 10.24 -4.81 12.40
N ALA A 89 10.67 -6.06 12.17
CA ALA A 89 10.33 -7.23 12.96
C ALA A 89 11.22 -7.50 14.19
N GLY A 90 12.16 -6.60 14.53
CA GLY A 90 13.18 -6.92 15.53
C GLY A 90 14.36 -7.65 14.88
N THR A 91 14.54 -8.91 15.27
CA THR A 91 15.37 -9.87 14.54
C THR A 91 14.55 -10.55 13.45
N GLY A 92 13.24 -10.72 13.63
CA GLY A 92 12.35 -11.44 12.72
C GLY A 92 12.52 -12.97 12.77
N THR A 93 13.09 -13.49 13.87
CA THR A 93 13.47 -14.91 14.01
C THR A 93 12.83 -15.62 15.20
N GLU A 94 12.24 -14.86 16.14
CA GLU A 94 11.63 -15.42 17.34
C GLU A 94 10.13 -15.11 17.40
N ASN A 95 9.38 -15.89 18.18
CA ASN A 95 7.97 -15.62 18.45
C ASN A 95 7.83 -14.49 19.49
N ASN A 96 6.80 -13.67 19.32
CA ASN A 96 6.43 -12.54 20.19
C ASN A 96 7.43 -11.37 20.19
N GLU A 97 8.25 -11.20 19.15
CA GLU A 97 9.04 -9.97 19.00
C GLU A 97 8.11 -8.81 18.68
N ILE A 98 8.29 -7.68 19.37
CA ILE A 98 7.50 -6.47 19.13
C ILE A 98 7.85 -5.89 17.76
N VAL A 99 6.82 -5.69 16.94
CA VAL A 99 6.96 -5.02 15.65
C VAL A 99 7.01 -3.50 15.85
N LYS A 100 7.91 -2.84 15.14
CA LYS A 100 8.20 -1.41 15.29
C LYS A 100 8.40 -0.75 13.93
N ILE A 101 8.57 0.57 13.92
CA ILE A 101 9.10 1.29 12.76
C ILE A 101 10.59 1.56 12.92
N TRP A 102 11.31 1.44 11.80
CA TRP A 102 12.73 1.76 11.71
C TRP A 102 13.06 2.36 10.35
N GLN A 103 14.15 3.12 10.24
CA GLN A 103 14.66 3.58 8.95
C GLN A 103 14.82 2.39 8.00
N SER A 104 14.26 2.50 6.80
CA SER A 104 14.35 1.47 5.78
C SER A 104 15.79 1.31 5.27
N TYR A 105 16.26 0.07 5.21
CA TYR A 105 17.49 -0.31 4.54
C TYR A 105 17.22 -1.49 3.57
N PRO A 106 17.64 -1.40 2.30
CA PRO A 106 17.40 -2.48 1.33
C PRO A 106 17.99 -3.81 1.76
N GLY A 107 17.19 -4.87 1.71
CA GLY A 107 17.63 -6.26 1.95
C GLY A 107 17.82 -6.66 3.40
N LEU A 108 17.46 -5.83 4.39
CA LEU A 108 17.40 -6.27 5.78
C LEU A 108 16.29 -7.31 5.98
N PHE A 109 16.66 -8.45 6.56
CA PHE A 109 15.77 -9.60 6.78
C PHE A 109 14.51 -9.20 7.57
N GLN A 110 14.69 -8.52 8.72
CA GLN A 110 13.59 -8.03 9.56
C GLN A 110 12.72 -6.92 8.94
N GLN A 111 13.08 -6.41 7.75
CA GLN A 111 12.33 -5.40 7.00
C GLN A 111 11.89 -5.91 5.61
N THR A 112 12.08 -7.20 5.31
CA THR A 112 11.73 -7.79 4.00
C THR A 112 10.56 -8.73 4.16
N TRP A 113 9.36 -8.17 3.97
CA TRP A 113 8.09 -8.86 4.11
C TRP A 113 7.57 -9.39 2.78
N TYR A 114 6.65 -10.35 2.83
CA TYR A 114 5.95 -10.93 1.70
C TYR A 114 4.46 -11.04 2.04
N LEU A 115 3.60 -10.38 1.25
CA LEU A 115 2.16 -10.57 1.33
C LEU A 115 1.78 -11.86 0.60
N THR A 116 1.30 -12.85 1.34
CA THR A 116 0.90 -14.16 0.82
C THR A 116 -0.49 -14.11 0.18
N PRO A 117 -0.84 -15.06 -0.72
CA PRO A 117 -2.19 -15.18 -1.27
C PRO A 117 -3.30 -15.44 -0.24
N ASP A 118 -2.96 -15.98 0.95
CA ASP A 118 -3.90 -16.19 2.06
C ASP A 118 -3.91 -15.03 3.08
N ASN A 119 -3.51 -13.83 2.65
CA ASN A 119 -3.52 -12.58 3.41
C ASN A 119 -2.64 -12.58 4.67
N ARG A 120 -1.52 -13.30 4.67
CA ARG A 120 -0.48 -13.19 5.71
C ARG A 120 0.62 -12.24 5.27
N ILE A 121 1.25 -11.59 6.23
CA ILE A 121 2.44 -10.77 6.01
C ILE A 121 3.62 -11.53 6.64
N ALA A 122 4.37 -12.27 5.82
CA ALA A 122 5.45 -13.16 6.26
C ALA A 122 6.83 -12.54 6.08
N ILE A 123 7.82 -12.93 6.88
CA ILE A 123 9.23 -12.58 6.65
C ILE A 123 9.76 -13.39 5.46
N THR A 124 10.33 -12.72 4.47
CA THR A 124 10.89 -13.36 3.27
C THR A 124 12.10 -14.23 3.65
N GLY A 125 12.00 -15.52 3.38
CA GLY A 125 13.07 -16.48 3.69
C GLY A 125 13.16 -16.86 5.17
N GLY A 126 12.22 -16.42 6.00
CA GLY A 126 12.05 -16.87 7.38
C GLY A 126 10.79 -17.73 7.54
N ASP A 127 10.47 -18.06 8.79
CA ASP A 127 9.23 -18.76 9.17
C ASP A 127 8.27 -17.89 10.01
N GLN A 128 8.61 -16.63 10.25
CA GLN A 128 7.81 -15.69 11.05
C GLN A 128 6.79 -14.94 10.22
N CYS A 129 5.59 -14.77 10.77
CA CYS A 129 4.49 -13.98 10.24
C CYS A 129 4.18 -12.82 11.20
N LEU A 130 3.66 -11.71 10.65
CA LEU A 130 3.00 -10.69 11.45
C LEU A 130 1.72 -11.29 12.07
N ASP A 131 1.61 -11.22 13.39
CA ASP A 131 0.56 -11.82 14.20
C ASP A 131 -0.05 -10.77 15.14
N GLN A 132 -1.37 -10.75 15.29
CA GLN A 132 -2.04 -9.91 16.29
C GLN A 132 -2.11 -10.64 17.63
N GLY A 133 -1.02 -10.55 18.41
CA GLY A 133 -0.92 -11.07 19.77
C GLY A 133 -1.83 -10.33 20.76
N ASP A 134 -1.91 -10.85 21.99
CA ASP A 134 -2.75 -10.26 23.06
C ASP A 134 -2.33 -8.85 23.46
N ASN A 135 -1.06 -8.51 23.25
CA ASN A 135 -0.49 -7.19 23.53
C ASN A 135 -0.26 -6.36 22.25
N GLY A 136 -0.87 -6.75 21.13
CA GLY A 136 -0.78 -6.08 19.83
C GLY A 136 0.09 -6.80 18.78
N PRO A 137 0.50 -6.11 17.71
CA PRO A 137 1.30 -6.66 16.62
C PRO A 137 2.66 -7.20 17.07
N GLN A 138 2.94 -8.44 16.68
CA GLN A 138 4.16 -9.16 17.00
C GLN A 138 4.60 -10.05 15.82
N THR A 139 5.81 -10.59 15.87
CA THR A 139 6.15 -11.79 15.09
C THR A 139 5.55 -13.03 15.74
N TYR A 140 5.13 -14.00 14.94
CA TYR A 140 4.88 -15.37 15.40
C TYR A 140 5.03 -16.35 14.24
N GLN A 141 5.50 -17.56 14.51
CA GLN A 141 5.69 -18.61 13.51
C GLN A 141 4.45 -18.78 12.63
N CYS A 142 4.64 -18.69 11.31
CA CYS A 142 3.60 -18.79 10.30
C CYS A 142 2.86 -20.12 10.44
N THR A 143 1.62 -20.07 10.93
CA THR A 143 0.84 -21.26 11.30
C THR A 143 -0.44 -21.31 10.48
N THR A 144 -0.55 -22.30 9.58
CA THR A 144 -1.76 -22.55 8.79
C THR A 144 -2.99 -22.64 9.69
N GLY A 145 -4.04 -21.89 9.36
CA GLY A 145 -5.26 -21.82 10.15
C GLY A 145 -5.23 -20.87 11.36
N ASN A 146 -4.06 -20.33 11.75
CA ASN A 146 -4.03 -19.19 12.68
C ASN A 146 -4.63 -17.97 11.97
N THR A 147 -5.74 -17.46 12.51
CA THR A 147 -6.50 -16.31 11.98
C THR A 147 -6.02 -14.97 12.54
N ASN A 148 -5.14 -14.96 13.54
CA ASN A 148 -4.49 -13.75 14.06
C ASN A 148 -3.39 -13.23 13.11
N GLN A 149 -2.93 -14.07 12.19
CA GLN A 149 -1.92 -13.76 11.17
C GLN A 149 -2.54 -13.29 9.83
N ILE A 150 -3.87 -13.14 9.78
CA ILE A 150 -4.58 -12.65 8.59
C ILE A 150 -4.72 -11.13 8.69
N TRP A 151 -4.30 -10.43 7.63
CA TRP A 151 -4.28 -8.97 7.54
C TRP A 151 -4.94 -8.51 6.25
N TYR A 152 -6.00 -7.72 6.35
CA TYR A 152 -6.71 -7.16 5.21
C TYR A 152 -6.07 -5.83 4.78
N ILE A 153 -5.81 -5.72 3.48
CA ILE A 153 -5.29 -4.50 2.87
C ILE A 153 -6.48 -3.64 2.44
N ILE A 154 -6.79 -2.62 3.23
CA ILE A 154 -7.92 -1.69 2.98
C ILE A 154 -7.40 -0.49 2.18
N GLU A 155 -7.94 -0.31 0.99
CA GLU A 155 -7.65 0.86 0.17
C GLU A 155 -8.48 2.06 0.62
N GLY A 156 -7.84 3.22 0.79
CA GLY A 156 -8.55 4.46 1.04
C GLY A 156 -9.41 4.84 -0.16
N ALA A 157 -10.55 5.50 0.08
CA ALA A 157 -11.41 6.04 -0.96
C ALA A 157 -10.62 7.07 -1.81
N GLY A 158 -10.10 6.61 -2.95
CA GLY A 158 -9.12 7.35 -3.77
C GLY A 158 -8.09 6.45 -4.45
N SER A 159 -7.74 5.30 -3.86
CA SER A 159 -7.03 4.22 -4.58
C SER A 159 -8.07 3.41 -5.37
N GLY A 160 -8.24 3.74 -6.64
CA GLY A 160 -9.26 3.16 -7.51
C GLY A 160 -8.99 1.71 -7.91
N SER A 161 -9.24 0.75 -7.01
CA SER A 161 -9.18 -0.68 -7.35
C SER A 161 -9.96 -1.57 -6.36
N THR A 162 -11.27 -1.36 -6.22
CA THR A 162 -12.17 -2.28 -5.50
C THR A 162 -11.92 -3.73 -5.93
N THR A 163 -11.25 -4.50 -5.07
CA THR A 163 -10.93 -5.91 -5.33
C THR A 163 -11.55 -6.76 -4.24
N THR A 164 -12.87 -6.95 -4.32
CA THR A 164 -13.52 -8.07 -3.66
C THR A 164 -13.14 -9.33 -4.44
N LEU A 165 -12.13 -10.07 -3.99
CA LEU A 165 -11.75 -11.35 -4.60
C LEU A 165 -12.89 -12.36 -4.40
N PRO A 166 -13.48 -12.93 -5.47
CA PRO A 166 -14.34 -14.10 -5.34
C PRO A 166 -13.50 -15.31 -4.93
N ALA A 167 -14.04 -16.15 -4.05
CA ALA A 167 -13.37 -17.39 -3.60
C ALA A 167 -13.46 -18.55 -4.62
N ASP A 168 -13.70 -18.26 -5.91
CA ASP A 168 -13.77 -19.26 -6.97
C ASP A 168 -13.17 -18.71 -8.28
N GLY A 169 -12.38 -19.55 -8.96
CA GLY A 169 -11.37 -19.17 -9.95
C GLY A 169 -11.90 -18.94 -11.36
N SER A 170 -12.94 -18.12 -11.54
CA SER A 170 -13.51 -17.81 -12.86
C SER A 170 -13.52 -16.30 -13.15
N ALA A 171 -12.52 -15.84 -13.91
CA ALA A 171 -12.43 -14.45 -14.34
C ALA A 171 -13.37 -14.18 -15.53
N THR A 172 -14.46 -13.45 -15.29
CA THR A 172 -15.28 -12.83 -16.35
C THR A 172 -15.13 -11.32 -16.29
N THR A 173 -14.46 -10.74 -17.28
CA THR A 173 -14.07 -9.33 -17.30
C THR A 173 -15.18 -8.45 -17.89
N THR A 174 -16.03 -7.86 -17.04
CA THR A 174 -16.94 -6.78 -17.47
C THR A 174 -16.22 -5.43 -17.36
N VAL A 175 -15.79 -4.90 -18.50
CA VAL A 175 -15.16 -3.58 -18.59
C VAL A 175 -16.25 -2.51 -18.73
N SER A 176 -16.46 -1.73 -17.67
CA SER A 176 -17.28 -0.51 -17.72
C SER A 176 -16.39 0.68 -18.05
N SER A 177 -16.25 0.99 -19.34
CA SER A 177 -15.64 2.23 -19.81
C SER A 177 -16.61 3.39 -19.59
N SER A 178 -16.16 4.47 -18.95
CA SER A 178 -16.92 5.72 -18.82
C SER A 178 -16.07 6.89 -19.31
N ASP A 179 -16.15 7.18 -20.60
CA ASP A 179 -15.51 8.34 -21.24
C ASP A 179 -16.58 9.26 -21.86
N ALA A 180 -16.77 10.43 -21.22
CA ALA A 180 -17.31 11.68 -21.80
C ALA A 180 -18.77 11.72 -22.35
N PRO A 181 -19.39 12.91 -22.60
CA PRO A 181 -18.84 14.27 -22.47
C PRO A 181 -19.68 15.29 -21.64
N ASP A 182 -19.07 16.47 -21.47
CA ASP A 182 -19.61 17.74 -20.94
C ASP A 182 -20.65 18.42 -21.87
N PRO A 183 -21.59 19.22 -21.33
CA PRO A 183 -22.27 20.27 -22.07
C PRO A 183 -22.22 21.66 -21.41
N THR A 184 -21.40 22.53 -22.01
CA THR A 184 -21.45 24.01 -21.91
C THR A 184 -22.36 24.57 -23.04
N THR A 185 -23.07 25.72 -23.00
CA THR A 185 -23.08 26.92 -22.12
C THR A 185 -24.45 27.65 -22.20
N SER A 186 -24.69 28.66 -21.34
CA SER A 186 -25.54 29.87 -21.58
C SER A 186 -27.07 29.74 -21.32
N SER A 187 -27.78 30.65 -20.65
CA SER A 187 -27.63 32.12 -20.49
C SER A 187 -28.29 32.63 -19.19
N ALA A 188 -27.98 33.87 -18.80
CA ALA A 188 -28.47 34.51 -17.58
C ALA A 188 -29.87 35.13 -17.70
N GLU A 189 -30.53 35.36 -16.55
CA GLU A 189 -31.27 36.59 -16.28
C GLU A 189 -30.96 37.13 -14.89
N VAL A 190 -31.11 38.45 -14.74
CA VAL A 190 -30.70 39.26 -13.58
C VAL A 190 -31.93 39.74 -12.82
N SER A 191 -31.90 39.67 -11.50
CA SER A 191 -32.54 40.69 -10.65
C SER A 191 -31.89 40.75 -9.27
N ALA A 192 -31.84 41.95 -8.71
CA ALA A 192 -31.00 42.31 -7.59
C ALA A 192 -31.81 42.86 -6.41
N LEU A 193 -31.08 43.12 -5.30
CA LEU A 193 -31.44 44.00 -4.19
C LEU A 193 -32.57 43.55 -3.25
N THR A 194 -32.20 43.30 -1.99
CA THR A 194 -32.50 44.27 -0.91
C THR A 194 -31.63 44.01 0.31
N SER A 195 -31.35 45.07 1.07
CA SER A 195 -30.42 45.09 2.20
C SER A 195 -31.02 45.82 3.41
N VAL A 196 -31.00 45.20 4.58
CA VAL A 196 -31.18 45.76 5.94
C VAL A 196 -30.43 44.78 6.88
N GLU A 197 -29.45 45.12 7.73
CA GLU A 197 -29.48 45.98 8.94
C GLU A 197 -30.48 45.48 10.02
N SER A 198 -30.18 45.34 11.33
CA SER A 198 -28.96 45.52 12.15
C SER A 198 -29.06 44.77 13.51
N ASP A 199 -27.96 44.74 14.29
CA ASP A 199 -27.83 44.66 15.78
C ASP A 199 -28.49 43.47 16.56
N ASP A 200 -27.93 42.90 17.64
CA ASP A 200 -27.47 43.50 18.91
C ASP A 200 -26.55 42.49 19.64
N SER A 201 -25.30 42.83 19.99
CA SER A 201 -24.82 43.20 21.34
C SER A 201 -25.26 42.32 22.53
N SER A 202 -24.31 41.71 23.25
CA SER A 202 -23.96 42.16 24.62
C SER A 202 -23.14 41.14 25.45
N THR A 203 -22.07 41.70 26.00
CA THR A 203 -21.10 41.25 27.02
C THR A 203 -21.69 40.61 28.29
N SER A 204 -20.95 39.68 28.91
CA SER A 204 -20.92 39.55 30.38
C SER A 204 -19.52 39.14 30.88
N THR A 205 -19.16 39.58 32.09
CA THR A 205 -17.77 39.66 32.60
C THR A 205 -17.67 39.13 34.04
N ALA A 206 -16.46 38.75 34.46
CA ALA A 206 -16.03 38.46 35.85
C ALA A 206 -16.56 37.12 36.45
N THR A 207 -15.96 36.51 37.49
CA THR A 207 -15.10 37.06 38.56
C THR A 207 -14.05 36.02 39.06
N ALA A 208 -13.06 36.47 39.82
CA ALA A 208 -11.98 35.65 40.40
C ALA A 208 -12.20 35.25 41.89
N SER A 209 -11.25 34.47 42.41
CA SER A 209 -10.90 34.25 43.82
C SER A 209 -11.72 33.23 44.64
N THR A 210 -11.04 32.16 45.08
CA THR A 210 -10.60 32.03 46.49
C THR A 210 -9.26 31.29 46.50
#